data_AF-A0A922LNP4-F1
#
_entry.id   AF-A0A922LNP4-F1
#
_cell.length_a   1.000
_cell.length_b   1.000
_cell.length_c   1.000
_cell.angle_alpha   90.00
_cell.angle_beta   90.00
_cell.angle_gamma   90.00
#
_symmetry.space_group_name_H-M   'P 1'
#
loop_
_entity.id
_entity.type
_entity.pdbx_description
1 polymer ?
#
loop_
_entity_poly.entity_id
_entity_poly.type
_entity_poly.pdbx_seq_one_letter_code
_entity_poly.pdbx_strand_id
1 'polypeptide(L)'
;MFTGSMTEARSPCVEFRGIESSALIQLVNFIYTNEINVNEENVQTLLPAANLLQLTAVRDICCEFLQFQLHPSNCLGIQRFADLHNCQDLLDFTRRFTEQHFGELLKQDDEFVKLSSDQLIELISSDRLAVSEDQVFEAVLRWIAHNPSKRQKEAQNLCSHVRFALLPRDYLVRLSQSDNFLTVNPWCKDYLIEALSYHLLPWDQKLRMASERTKPRTPVGLPKVSTLILVSL
;
A
#
# COMPACT_ATOMS: atom_id res chain seq x y z
N MET A 1 -23.16 -8.06 28.19
CA MET A 1 -22.26 -7.88 29.35
C MET A 1 -23.04 -7.81 30.67
N PHE A 2 -23.92 -6.84 30.85
CA PHE A 2 -24.60 -6.62 32.15
C PHE A 2 -25.97 -7.30 32.32
N THR A 3 -26.56 -7.84 31.25
CA THR A 3 -27.91 -8.43 31.24
C THR A 3 -27.94 -9.93 30.92
N GLY A 4 -26.78 -10.60 30.91
CA GLY A 4 -26.64 -11.99 30.48
C GLY A 4 -26.18 -12.96 31.58
N SER A 5 -25.94 -14.21 31.19
CA SER A 5 -25.42 -15.28 32.08
C SER A 5 -23.90 -15.24 32.28
N MET A 6 -23.24 -14.19 31.81
CA MET A 6 -21.79 -14.00 31.92
C MET A 6 -21.40 -13.68 33.37
N THR A 7 -20.18 -14.04 33.75
CA THR A 7 -19.61 -13.79 35.09
C THR A 7 -19.64 -12.30 35.46
N GLU A 8 -19.45 -11.45 34.46
CA GLU A 8 -19.42 -9.99 34.52
C GLU A 8 -20.77 -9.40 34.93
N ALA A 9 -21.88 -10.10 34.66
CA ALA A 9 -23.21 -9.64 35.08
C ALA A 9 -23.41 -9.77 36.60
N ARG A 10 -22.64 -10.64 37.27
CA ARG A 10 -22.69 -10.87 38.73
C ARG A 10 -21.53 -10.23 39.47
N SER A 11 -20.56 -9.68 38.74
CA SER A 11 -19.39 -9.02 39.31
C SER A 11 -19.63 -7.51 39.44
N PRO A 12 -19.31 -6.87 40.57
CA PRO A 12 -19.37 -5.42 40.70
C PRO A 12 -18.24 -4.71 39.93
N CYS A 13 -17.20 -5.45 39.50
CA CYS A 13 -16.05 -4.92 38.79
C CYS A 13 -15.86 -5.68 37.47
N VAL A 14 -15.56 -4.93 36.42
CA VAL A 14 -15.22 -5.44 35.09
C VAL A 14 -13.77 -5.07 34.78
N GLU A 15 -12.97 -6.06 34.42
CA GLU A 15 -11.59 -5.85 33.99
C GLU A 15 -11.53 -5.72 32.46
N PHE A 16 -11.04 -4.58 31.96
CA PHE A 16 -10.74 -4.40 30.54
C PHE A 16 -9.26 -4.70 30.28
N ARG A 17 -8.99 -5.65 29.38
CA ARG A 17 -7.62 -6.01 28.99
C ARG A 17 -7.31 -5.45 27.61
N GLY A 18 -6.09 -4.92 27.45
CA GLY A 18 -5.62 -4.39 26.17
C GLY A 18 -6.06 -2.94 25.86
N ILE A 19 -6.55 -2.20 26.87
CA ILE A 19 -6.83 -0.77 26.76
C ILE A 19 -5.94 -0.01 27.74
N GLU A 20 -5.40 1.12 27.30
CA GLU A 20 -4.69 2.05 28.17
C GLU A 20 -5.67 2.82 29.06
N SER A 21 -5.34 2.98 30.34
CA SER A 21 -6.18 3.65 31.33
C SER A 21 -6.60 5.06 30.90
N SER A 22 -5.69 5.80 30.27
CA SER A 22 -5.91 7.17 29.78
C SER A 22 -7.01 7.21 28.70
N ALA A 23 -6.93 6.31 27.72
CA ALA A 23 -7.92 6.19 26.64
C ALA A 23 -9.29 5.78 27.18
N LEU A 24 -9.35 4.83 28.13
CA LEU A 24 -10.62 4.41 28.73
C LEU A 24 -11.31 5.56 29.46
N ILE A 25 -10.56 6.36 30.24
CA ILE A 25 -11.11 7.53 30.94
C ILE A 25 -11.70 8.53 29.94
N GLN A 26 -11.00 8.81 28.84
CA GLN A 26 -11.51 9.71 27.79
C GLN A 26 -12.78 9.19 27.13
N LEU A 27 -12.85 7.89 26.83
CA LEU A 27 -14.05 7.28 26.25
C LEU A 27 -15.23 7.29 27.23
N VAL A 28 -14.99 7.05 28.51
CA VAL A 28 -16.05 7.15 29.53
C VAL A 28 -16.53 8.60 29.64
N ASN A 29 -15.62 9.57 29.73
CA ASN A 29 -15.99 10.99 29.75
C ASN A 29 -16.83 11.35 28.52
N PHE A 30 -16.43 10.91 27.33
CA PHE A 30 -17.20 11.09 26.11
C PHE A 30 -18.62 10.52 26.20
N ILE A 31 -18.83 9.35 26.80
CA ILE A 31 -20.18 8.77 26.97
C ILE A 31 -21.07 9.69 27.83
N TYR A 32 -20.50 10.43 28.78
CA TYR A 32 -21.25 11.33 29.66
C TYR A 32 -21.37 12.76 29.14
N THR A 33 -20.37 13.27 28.40
CA THR A 33 -20.31 14.68 27.96
C THR A 33 -20.54 14.87 26.46
N ASN A 34 -20.44 13.82 25.65
CA ASN A 34 -20.34 13.84 24.19
C ASN A 34 -19.17 14.67 23.63
N GLU A 35 -18.17 14.99 24.46
CA GLU A 35 -16.99 15.76 24.04
C GLU A 35 -15.74 14.91 24.14
N ILE A 36 -14.94 14.89 23.08
CA ILE A 36 -13.65 14.21 23.04
C ILE A 36 -12.65 15.00 22.22
N ASN A 37 -11.41 15.06 22.71
CA ASN A 37 -10.31 15.72 22.02
C ASN A 37 -9.34 14.68 21.47
N VAL A 38 -9.14 14.66 20.15
CA VAL A 38 -8.26 13.71 19.45
C VAL A 38 -6.98 14.42 18.99
N ASN A 39 -5.83 13.83 19.31
CA ASN A 39 -4.47 14.29 19.06
C ASN A 39 -3.63 13.14 18.47
N GLU A 40 -2.46 13.45 17.91
CA GLU A 40 -1.55 12.44 17.33
C GLU A 40 -1.06 11.37 18.32
N GLU A 41 -0.85 11.75 19.59
CA GLU A 41 -0.40 10.82 20.62
C GLU A 41 -1.51 9.90 21.13
N ASN A 42 -2.76 10.40 21.17
CA ASN A 42 -3.88 9.64 21.73
C ASN A 42 -4.61 8.80 20.68
N VAL A 43 -4.61 9.18 19.40
CA VAL A 43 -5.40 8.51 18.37
C VAL A 43 -5.01 7.04 18.20
N GLN A 44 -3.73 6.72 18.43
CA GLN A 44 -3.18 5.37 18.34
C GLN A 44 -3.73 4.43 19.43
N THR A 45 -4.08 4.95 20.60
CA THR A 45 -4.60 4.15 21.73
C THR A 45 -6.12 4.28 21.84
N LEU A 46 -6.66 5.43 21.43
CA LEU A 46 -8.07 5.75 21.45
C LEU A 46 -8.87 4.96 20.39
N LEU A 47 -8.38 4.84 19.16
CA LEU A 47 -9.08 4.10 18.10
C LEU A 47 -9.28 2.60 18.47
N PRO A 48 -8.24 1.85 18.90
CA PRO A 48 -8.43 0.47 19.36
C PRO A 48 -9.44 0.35 20.49
N ALA A 49 -9.37 1.26 21.46
CA ALA A 49 -10.27 1.26 22.61
C ALA A 49 -11.72 1.56 22.20
N ALA A 50 -11.93 2.53 21.30
CA ALA A 50 -13.23 2.84 20.73
C ALA A 50 -13.81 1.65 19.95
N ASN A 51 -12.97 0.95 19.18
CA ASN A 51 -13.38 -0.27 18.47
C ASN A 51 -13.76 -1.40 19.43
N LEU A 52 -13.00 -1.60 20.52
CA LEU A 52 -13.33 -2.62 21.52
C LEU A 52 -14.66 -2.34 22.23
N LEU A 53 -14.91 -1.08 22.56
CA LEU A 53 -16.16 -0.63 23.20
C LEU A 53 -17.31 -0.39 22.20
N GLN A 54 -17.06 -0.60 20.90
CA GLN A 54 -18.01 -0.39 19.81
C GLN A 54 -18.59 1.04 19.75
N LEU A 55 -17.77 2.05 20.11
CA LEU A 55 -18.13 3.46 20.03
C LEU A 55 -17.85 4.00 18.63
N THR A 56 -18.80 3.80 17.71
CA THR A 56 -18.65 4.19 16.30
C THR A 56 -18.43 5.69 16.10
N ALA A 57 -19.08 6.55 16.90
CA ALA A 57 -18.91 8.00 16.79
C ALA A 57 -17.45 8.43 17.03
N VAL A 58 -16.79 7.87 18.04
CA VAL A 58 -15.37 8.19 18.32
C VAL A 58 -14.47 7.60 17.25
N ARG A 59 -14.77 6.39 16.78
CA ARG A 59 -14.04 5.76 15.67
C ARG A 59 -14.06 6.64 14.42
N ASP A 60 -15.23 7.17 14.07
CA ASP A 60 -15.41 7.98 12.87
C ASP A 60 -14.64 9.31 12.98
N ILE A 61 -14.67 9.97 14.15
CA ILE A 61 -13.87 11.17 14.44
C ILE A 61 -12.36 10.87 14.34
N CYS A 62 -11.90 9.76 14.90
CA CYS A 62 -10.50 9.34 14.79
C CYS A 62 -10.10 9.07 13.33
N CYS A 63 -10.99 8.44 12.55
CA CYS A 63 -10.73 8.20 11.12
C CYS A 63 -10.67 9.50 10.32
N GLU A 64 -11.53 10.47 10.63
CA GLU A 64 -11.51 11.80 10.02
C GLU A 64 -10.21 12.55 10.38
N PHE A 65 -9.80 12.53 11.64
CA PHE A 65 -8.54 13.12 12.09
C PHE A 65 -7.33 12.52 11.35
N LEU A 66 -7.29 11.19 11.20
CA LEU A 66 -6.22 10.49 10.46
C LEU A 66 -6.22 10.82 8.96
N GLN A 67 -7.39 11.09 8.36
CA GLN A 67 -7.47 11.56 6.97
C GLN A 67 -6.90 12.96 6.81
N PHE A 68 -7.12 13.85 7.78
CA PHE A 68 -6.56 15.21 7.76
C PHE A 68 -5.05 15.26 7.98
N GLN A 69 -4.50 14.35 8.79
CA GLN A 69 -3.05 14.27 9.09
C GLN A 69 -2.26 13.41 8.09
N LEU A 70 -2.88 13.02 6.98
CA LEU A 70 -2.28 12.11 6.02
C LEU A 70 -1.19 12.82 5.21
N HIS A 71 0.04 12.32 5.31
CA HIS A 71 1.24 12.83 4.66
C HIS A 71 1.99 11.68 3.96
N PRO A 72 2.71 11.90 2.85
CA PRO A 72 3.52 10.86 2.21
C PRO A 72 4.45 10.12 3.19
N SER A 73 5.00 10.82 4.18
CA SER A 73 5.87 10.23 5.21
C SER A 73 5.19 9.30 6.21
N ASN A 74 3.86 9.37 6.35
CA ASN A 74 3.13 8.59 7.37
C ASN A 74 2.03 7.69 6.77
N CYS A 75 1.73 7.82 5.48
CA CYS A 75 0.56 7.18 4.87
C CYS A 75 0.61 5.65 4.96
N LEU A 76 1.79 5.03 4.84
CA LEU A 76 1.96 3.58 4.96
C LEU A 76 1.70 3.10 6.40
N GLY A 77 2.15 3.88 7.39
CA GLY A 77 1.87 3.62 8.80
C GLY A 77 0.38 3.70 9.11
N ILE A 78 -0.29 4.75 8.61
CA ILE A 78 -1.74 4.94 8.78
C ILE A 78 -2.53 3.84 8.05
N GLN A 79 -2.11 3.44 6.84
CA GLN A 79 -2.76 2.35 6.10
C GLN A 79 -2.69 1.03 6.89
N ARG A 80 -1.53 0.68 7.45
CA ARG A 80 -1.37 -0.51 8.29
C ARG A 80 -2.21 -0.43 9.56
N PHE A 81 -2.30 0.76 10.15
CA PHE A 81 -3.14 1.01 11.32
C PHE A 81 -4.64 0.85 10.99
N ALA A 82 -5.07 1.34 9.83
CA ALA A 82 -6.44 1.17 9.34
C ALA A 82 -6.79 -0.31 9.09
N ASP A 83 -5.85 -1.07 8.53
CA ASP A 83 -5.99 -2.51 8.28
C ASP A 83 -6.14 -3.29 9.60
N LEU A 84 -5.26 -3.02 10.58
CA LEU A 84 -5.30 -3.64 11.91
C LEU A 84 -6.63 -3.41 12.64
N HIS A 85 -7.23 -2.24 12.43
CA HIS A 85 -8.48 -1.82 13.08
C HIS A 85 -9.71 -1.98 12.19
N ASN A 86 -9.58 -2.65 11.04
CA ASN A 86 -10.67 -2.94 10.10
C ASN A 86 -11.46 -1.68 9.65
N CYS A 87 -10.80 -0.53 9.61
CA CYS A 87 -11.41 0.75 9.21
C CYS A 87 -11.35 0.90 7.68
N GLN A 88 -12.35 0.35 6.99
CA GLN A 88 -12.38 0.28 5.52
C GLN A 88 -12.37 1.66 4.85
N ASP A 89 -13.10 2.64 5.39
CA ASP A 89 -13.16 3.98 4.79
C ASP A 89 -11.80 4.70 4.79
N LEU A 90 -11.09 4.60 5.93
CA LEU A 90 -9.73 5.13 6.06
C LEU A 90 -8.74 4.36 5.18
N LEU A 91 -8.89 3.04 5.10
CA LEU A 91 -8.05 2.17 4.27
C LEU A 91 -8.21 2.47 2.78
N ASP A 92 -9.44 2.69 2.30
CA ASP A 92 -9.69 3.09 0.91
C ASP A 92 -9.14 4.48 0.61
N PHE A 93 -9.30 5.44 1.54
CA PHE A 93 -8.77 6.79 1.38
C PHE A 93 -7.24 6.79 1.35
N THR A 94 -6.60 6.11 2.31
CA THR A 94 -5.13 5.97 2.37
C THR A 94 -4.58 5.26 1.14
N ARG A 95 -5.23 4.20 0.65
CA ARG A 95 -4.83 3.53 -0.60
C ARG A 95 -4.85 4.47 -1.79
N ARG A 96 -5.92 5.25 -1.97
CA ARG A 96 -5.99 6.23 -3.06
C ARG A 96 -4.92 7.30 -2.94
N PHE A 97 -4.64 7.76 -1.72
CA PHE A 97 -3.59 8.74 -1.48
C PHE A 97 -2.19 8.17 -1.82
N THR A 98 -1.90 6.95 -1.35
CA THR A 98 -0.66 6.22 -1.65
C THR A 98 -0.50 6.00 -3.16
N GLU A 99 -1.58 5.64 -3.87
CA GLU A 99 -1.55 5.46 -5.34
C GLU A 99 -1.21 6.75 -6.09
N GLN A 100 -1.64 7.91 -5.58
CA GLN A 100 -1.39 9.23 -6.17
C GLN A 100 0.00 9.78 -5.84
N HIS A 101 0.46 9.61 -4.60
CA HIS A 101 1.73 10.18 -4.10
C HIS A 101 2.86 9.15 -4.07
N PHE A 102 2.71 8.03 -4.77
CA PHE A 102 3.72 6.97 -4.79
C PHE A 102 5.10 7.48 -5.20
N GLY A 103 5.20 8.39 -6.18
CA GLY A 103 6.48 8.96 -6.61
C GLY A 103 7.22 9.74 -5.51
N GLU A 104 6.51 10.31 -4.54
CA GLU A 104 7.11 10.98 -3.38
C GLU A 104 7.52 9.98 -2.31
N LEU A 105 6.72 8.94 -2.08
CA LEU A 105 7.07 7.81 -1.23
C LEU A 105 8.37 7.13 -1.66
N LEU A 106 8.61 7.02 -2.97
CA LEU A 106 9.86 6.43 -3.50
C LEU A 106 11.12 7.22 -3.11
N LYS A 107 10.99 8.50 -2.73
CA LYS A 107 12.12 9.32 -2.27
C LYS A 107 12.37 9.14 -0.77
N GLN A 108 11.45 8.54 -0.03
CA GLN A 108 11.52 8.38 1.41
C GLN A 108 11.82 6.91 1.75
N ASP A 109 13.10 6.63 2.01
CA ASP A 109 13.59 5.26 2.20
C ASP A 109 13.07 4.57 3.47
N ASP A 110 12.80 5.30 4.55
CA ASP A 110 12.59 4.71 5.87
C ASP A 110 11.27 3.94 6.04
N GLU A 111 10.17 4.43 5.46
CA GLU A 111 8.86 3.78 5.58
C GLU A 111 8.64 2.73 4.50
N PHE A 112 9.16 2.97 3.30
CA PHE A 112 9.02 2.05 2.18
C PHE A 112 9.73 0.71 2.45
N VAL A 113 10.88 0.75 3.12
CA VAL A 113 11.63 -0.46 3.50
C VAL A 113 10.89 -1.34 4.52
N LYS A 114 10.02 -0.75 5.35
CA LYS A 114 9.24 -1.46 6.39
C LYS A 114 8.04 -2.22 5.82
N LEU A 115 7.70 -2.03 4.55
CA LEU A 115 6.61 -2.75 3.89
C LEU A 115 6.89 -4.25 3.81
N SER A 116 5.84 -5.05 4.03
CA SER A 116 5.83 -6.47 3.73
C SER A 116 5.72 -6.70 2.23
N SER A 117 6.12 -7.89 1.77
CA SER A 117 5.98 -8.29 0.37
C SER A 117 4.53 -8.27 -0.09
N ASP A 118 3.59 -8.75 0.73
CA ASP A 118 2.17 -8.80 0.36
C ASP A 118 1.60 -7.40 0.09
N GLN A 119 1.92 -6.43 0.96
CA GLN A 119 1.48 -5.04 0.80
C GLN A 119 2.12 -4.39 -0.44
N LEU A 120 3.39 -4.70 -0.70
CA LEU A 120 4.09 -4.21 -1.88
C LEU A 120 3.55 -4.85 -3.17
N ILE A 121 3.19 -6.14 -3.16
CA ILE A 121 2.55 -6.83 -4.27
C ILE A 121 1.18 -6.21 -4.56
N GLU A 122 0.35 -6.01 -3.52
CA GLU A 122 -0.95 -5.37 -3.67
C GLU A 122 -0.81 -3.98 -4.31
N LEU A 123 0.16 -3.19 -3.84
CA LEU A 123 0.43 -1.87 -4.37
C LEU A 123 0.87 -1.93 -5.84
N ILE A 124 1.87 -2.75 -6.18
CA ILE A 124 2.42 -2.86 -7.54
C ILE A 124 1.37 -3.42 -8.52
N SER A 125 0.50 -4.32 -8.05
CA SER A 125 -0.58 -4.90 -8.83
C SER A 125 -1.66 -3.88 -9.20
N SER A 126 -1.74 -2.75 -8.49
CA SER A 126 -2.74 -1.72 -8.76
C SER A 126 -2.48 -0.97 -10.08
N ASP A 127 -3.48 -0.98 -10.95
CA ASP A 127 -3.51 -0.24 -12.23
C ASP A 127 -3.57 1.29 -12.07
N ARG A 128 -3.89 1.77 -10.86
CA ARG A 128 -4.19 3.18 -10.58
C ARG A 128 -2.98 4.02 -10.18
N LEU A 129 -1.81 3.39 -10.05
CA LEU A 129 -0.58 4.08 -9.66
C LEU A 129 -0.21 5.17 -10.68
N ALA A 130 -0.03 6.40 -10.20
CA ALA A 130 0.31 7.57 -11.00
C ALA A 130 1.83 7.70 -11.28
N VAL A 131 2.52 6.56 -11.46
CA VAL A 131 3.96 6.52 -11.71
C VAL A 131 4.30 5.67 -12.92
N SER A 132 5.44 5.97 -13.53
CA SER A 132 6.01 5.20 -14.63
C SER A 132 6.61 3.88 -14.12
N GLU A 133 6.60 2.85 -14.97
CA GLU A 133 7.03 1.48 -14.59
C GLU A 133 8.53 1.41 -14.26
N ASP A 134 9.35 2.33 -14.77
CA ASP A 134 10.77 2.44 -14.42
C ASP A 134 10.96 2.81 -12.94
N GLN A 135 10.17 3.75 -12.43
CA GLN A 135 10.17 4.11 -11.01
C GLN A 135 9.68 2.97 -10.14
N VAL A 136 8.66 2.24 -10.57
CA VAL A 136 8.16 1.04 -9.86
C VAL A 136 9.24 -0.04 -9.80
N PHE A 137 9.92 -0.29 -10.91
CA PHE A 137 10.99 -1.28 -10.95
C PHE A 137 12.18 -0.86 -10.09
N GLU A 138 12.58 0.41 -10.14
CA GLU A 138 13.63 0.95 -9.26
C GLU A 138 13.24 0.82 -7.78
N ALA A 139 11.98 1.06 -7.43
CA ALA A 139 11.47 0.86 -6.09
C ALA A 139 11.62 -0.60 -5.62
N VAL A 140 11.24 -1.55 -6.47
CA VAL A 140 11.39 -2.99 -6.18
C VAL A 140 12.86 -3.34 -5.98
N LEU A 141 13.75 -2.83 -6.82
CA LEU A 141 15.19 -3.05 -6.67
C LEU A 141 15.72 -2.49 -5.34
N ARG A 142 15.33 -1.27 -4.97
CA ARG A 142 15.70 -0.65 -3.68
C ARG A 142 15.19 -1.47 -2.50
N TRP A 143 13.95 -1.97 -2.58
CA TRP A 143 13.37 -2.82 -1.53
C TRP A 143 14.12 -4.16 -1.39
N ILE A 144 14.51 -4.78 -2.50
CA ILE A 144 15.31 -6.03 -2.51
C ILE A 144 16.71 -5.77 -1.94
N ALA A 145 17.35 -4.66 -2.32
CA ALA A 145 18.71 -4.31 -1.91
C ALA A 145 18.87 -4.18 -0.39
N HIS A 146 17.81 -3.78 0.32
CA HIS A 146 17.85 -3.63 1.78
C HIS A 146 17.96 -4.96 2.54
N ASN A 147 17.42 -6.07 2.02
CA ASN A 147 17.56 -7.38 2.67
C ASN A 147 17.62 -8.53 1.64
N PRO A 148 18.76 -8.72 0.98
CA PRO A 148 18.88 -9.64 -0.14
C PRO A 148 18.59 -11.10 0.26
N SER A 149 19.02 -11.52 1.45
CA SER A 149 18.94 -12.93 1.87
C SER A 149 17.52 -13.46 2.04
N LYS A 150 16.58 -12.64 2.55
CA LYS A 150 15.16 -13.03 2.70
C LYS A 150 14.33 -12.63 1.48
N ARG A 151 14.58 -11.44 0.94
CA ARG A 151 13.72 -10.83 -0.08
C ARG A 151 14.00 -11.36 -1.49
N GLN A 152 15.10 -12.06 -1.75
CA GLN A 152 15.39 -12.61 -3.08
C GLN A 152 14.44 -13.74 -3.49
N LYS A 153 13.85 -14.48 -2.54
CA LYS A 153 12.78 -15.44 -2.84
C LYS A 153 11.47 -14.74 -3.22
N GLU A 154 11.17 -13.64 -2.55
CA GLU A 154 9.98 -12.83 -2.79
C GLU A 154 10.14 -11.93 -4.03
N ALA A 155 11.38 -11.64 -4.44
CA ALA A 155 11.70 -10.84 -5.62
C ALA A 155 11.10 -11.43 -6.90
N GLN A 156 11.11 -12.76 -7.05
CA GLN A 156 10.51 -13.40 -8.23
C GLN A 156 8.99 -13.16 -8.28
N ASN A 157 8.31 -13.24 -7.14
CA ASN A 157 6.88 -12.95 -7.04
C ASN A 157 6.59 -11.46 -7.21
N LEU A 158 7.43 -10.56 -6.71
CA LEU A 158 7.26 -9.12 -6.89
C LEU A 158 7.43 -8.72 -8.36
N CYS A 159 8.50 -9.19 -8.99
CA CYS A 159 8.78 -8.87 -10.38
C CYS A 159 7.77 -9.51 -11.35
N SER A 160 7.11 -10.62 -11.00
CA SER A 160 6.01 -11.12 -11.84
C SER A 160 4.84 -10.12 -11.92
N HIS A 161 4.68 -9.21 -10.95
CA HIS A 161 3.65 -8.17 -11.00
C HIS A 161 4.13 -6.87 -11.69
N VAL A 162 5.43 -6.75 -11.98
CA VAL A 162 5.98 -5.61 -12.72
C VAL A 162 5.77 -5.81 -14.22
N ARG A 163 5.28 -4.77 -14.90
CA ARG A 163 4.99 -4.80 -16.33
C ARG A 163 6.23 -4.46 -17.14
N PHE A 164 7.14 -5.42 -17.29
CA PHE A 164 8.39 -5.24 -18.04
C PHE A 164 8.18 -4.76 -19.48
N ALA A 165 7.07 -5.14 -20.12
CA ALA A 165 6.71 -4.75 -21.49
C ALA A 165 6.44 -3.25 -21.68
N LEU A 166 6.27 -2.50 -20.59
CA LEU A 166 6.03 -1.05 -20.58
C LEU A 166 7.28 -0.26 -20.17
N LEU A 167 8.40 -0.92 -19.89
CA LEU A 167 9.65 -0.25 -19.57
C LEU A 167 10.27 0.38 -20.84
N PRO A 168 10.99 1.50 -20.72
CA PRO A 168 11.72 2.07 -21.85
C PRO A 168 12.75 1.07 -22.39
N ARG A 169 12.85 0.96 -23.72
CA ARG A 169 13.81 0.07 -24.39
C ARG A 169 15.25 0.30 -23.92
N ASP A 170 15.66 1.56 -23.76
CA ASP A 170 17.00 1.92 -23.29
C ASP A 170 17.28 1.39 -21.87
N TYR A 171 16.26 1.36 -21.02
CA TYR A 171 16.37 0.83 -19.67
C TYR A 171 16.52 -0.69 -19.68
N LEU A 172 15.74 -1.40 -20.51
CA LEU A 172 15.86 -2.85 -20.70
C LEU A 172 17.23 -3.26 -21.25
N VAL A 173 17.77 -2.50 -22.21
CA VAL A 173 19.10 -2.77 -22.77
C VAL A 173 20.19 -2.60 -21.71
N ARG A 174 20.14 -1.53 -20.90
CA ARG A 174 21.09 -1.34 -19.78
C ARG A 174 21.01 -2.47 -18.75
N LEU A 175 19.80 -2.92 -18.42
CA LEU A 175 19.62 -4.08 -17.54
C LEU A 175 20.19 -5.36 -18.14
N SER A 176 20.02 -5.58 -19.45
CA SER A 176 20.55 -6.75 -20.15
C SER A 176 22.09 -6.79 -20.19
N GLN A 177 22.73 -5.62 -20.15
CA GLN A 177 24.18 -5.48 -20.10
C GLN A 177 24.75 -5.64 -18.68
N SER A 178 23.88 -5.67 -17.66
CA SER A 178 24.28 -5.75 -16.25
C SER A 178 24.39 -7.21 -15.79
N ASP A 179 25.51 -7.86 -16.10
CA ASP A 179 25.75 -9.28 -15.81
C ASP A 179 25.62 -9.62 -14.30
N ASN A 180 25.99 -8.70 -13.41
CA ASN A 180 25.87 -8.89 -11.96
C ASN A 180 24.41 -9.04 -11.50
N PHE A 181 23.45 -8.42 -12.18
CA PHE A 181 22.04 -8.54 -11.81
C PHE A 181 21.41 -9.83 -12.35
N LEU A 182 21.79 -10.23 -13.56
CA LEU A 182 21.26 -11.42 -14.25
C LEU A 182 21.85 -12.74 -13.74
N THR A 183 23.06 -12.69 -13.17
CA THR A 183 23.66 -13.84 -12.47
C THR A 183 22.98 -14.09 -11.12
N VAL A 184 22.62 -13.01 -10.42
CA VAL A 184 21.89 -13.07 -9.14
C VAL A 184 20.41 -13.44 -9.33
N ASN A 185 19.80 -13.04 -10.44
CA ASN A 185 18.37 -13.30 -10.74
C ASN A 185 18.19 -13.93 -12.14
N PRO A 186 18.38 -15.26 -12.27
CA PRO A 186 18.20 -15.96 -13.56
C PRO A 186 16.78 -15.84 -14.12
N TRP A 187 15.77 -15.78 -13.23
CA TRP A 187 14.36 -15.65 -13.58
C TRP A 187 14.02 -14.30 -14.25
N CYS A 188 14.83 -13.26 -14.09
CA CYS A 188 14.65 -11.99 -14.82
C CYS A 188 14.86 -12.14 -16.32
N LYS A 189 15.68 -13.11 -16.76
CA LYS A 189 16.06 -13.25 -18.17
C LYS A 189 14.85 -13.54 -19.05
N ASP A 190 13.97 -14.43 -18.62
CA ASP A 190 12.76 -14.79 -19.38
C ASP A 190 11.83 -13.58 -19.52
N TYR A 191 11.66 -12.79 -18.46
CA TYR A 191 10.87 -11.55 -18.49
C TYR A 191 11.49 -10.46 -19.37
N LEU A 192 12.82 -10.35 -19.40
CA LEU A 192 13.50 -9.40 -20.28
C LEU A 192 13.39 -9.82 -21.76
N ILE A 193 13.48 -11.11 -22.06
CA ILE A 193 13.29 -11.64 -23.41
C ILE A 193 11.85 -11.40 -23.87
N GLU A 194 10.87 -11.67 -23.00
CA GLU A 194 9.45 -11.39 -23.26
C GLU A 194 9.23 -9.90 -23.56
N ALA A 195 9.73 -9.00 -22.71
CA ALA A 195 9.60 -7.56 -22.89
C ALA A 195 10.29 -7.05 -24.16
N LEU A 196 11.53 -7.47 -24.43
CA LEU A 196 12.25 -7.09 -25.64
C LEU A 196 11.54 -7.63 -26.89
N SER A 197 10.99 -8.85 -26.85
CA SER A 197 10.18 -9.40 -27.94
C SER A 197 8.92 -8.56 -28.19
N TYR A 198 8.26 -8.08 -27.13
CA TYR A 198 7.11 -7.17 -27.23
C TYR A 198 7.48 -5.83 -27.88
N HIS A 199 8.66 -5.27 -27.57
CA HIS A 199 9.14 -4.05 -28.22
C HIS A 199 9.53 -4.24 -29.69
N LEU A 200 9.88 -5.46 -30.11
CA LEU A 200 10.25 -5.82 -31.48
C LEU A 200 9.04 -6.16 -32.36
N LEU A 201 7.89 -6.47 -31.76
CA LEU A 201 6.66 -6.81 -32.48
C LEU A 201 6.01 -5.57 -33.13
N PRO A 202 5.51 -5.67 -34.39
CA PRO A 202 4.68 -4.66 -35.02
C PRO A 202 3.39 -4.40 -34.23
N TRP A 203 2.85 -3.17 -34.29
CA TRP A 203 1.68 -2.74 -33.52
C TRP A 203 0.44 -3.65 -33.67
N ASP A 204 0.26 -4.27 -34.85
CA ASP A 204 -0.85 -5.18 -35.18
C ASP A 204 -0.79 -6.51 -34.38
N GLN A 205 0.41 -6.96 -34.01
CA GLN A 205 0.62 -8.15 -33.16
C GLN A 205 0.59 -7.85 -31.66
N LYS A 206 0.81 -6.59 -31.25
CA LYS A 206 0.73 -6.17 -29.83
C LYS A 206 -0.69 -6.31 -29.26
N LEU A 207 -1.72 -6.06 -30.08
CA LEU A 207 -3.12 -6.30 -29.70
C LEU A 207 -3.41 -7.78 -29.41
N ARG A 208 -2.68 -8.71 -30.04
CA ARG A 208 -2.89 -10.17 -29.89
C ARG A 208 -2.18 -10.75 -28.67
N MET A 209 -1.17 -10.06 -28.12
CA MET A 209 -0.48 -10.42 -26.88
C MET A 209 -1.01 -9.64 -25.66
N ALA A 210 -2.22 -9.08 -25.75
CA ALA A 210 -2.83 -8.32 -24.67
C ALA A 210 -3.08 -9.19 -23.43
N SER A 211 -2.10 -9.23 -22.53
CA SER A 211 -2.15 -9.80 -21.20
C SER A 211 -2.13 -8.69 -20.15
N GLU A 212 -2.46 -8.99 -18.89
CA GLU A 212 -2.39 -8.04 -17.76
C GLU A 212 -1.00 -7.37 -17.63
N ARG A 213 0.04 -8.04 -18.15
CA ARG A 213 1.44 -7.58 -18.23
C ARG A 213 1.70 -6.49 -19.28
N THR A 214 0.78 -6.28 -20.22
CA THR A 214 0.92 -5.35 -21.37
C THR A 214 -0.07 -4.19 -21.33
N LYS A 215 -0.98 -4.18 -20.35
CA LYS A 215 -1.95 -3.10 -20.17
C LYS A 215 -1.30 -1.91 -19.45
N PRO A 216 -1.28 -0.71 -20.05
CA PRO A 216 -0.72 0.48 -19.39
C PRO A 216 -1.52 0.83 -18.12
N ARG A 217 -0.81 1.31 -17.09
CA ARG A 217 -1.45 1.89 -15.89
C ARG A 217 -2.30 3.07 -16.30
N THR A 218 -3.51 3.14 -15.77
CA THR A 218 -4.44 4.25 -16.01
C THR A 218 -4.73 4.91 -14.66
N PRO A 219 -3.97 5.95 -14.28
CA PRO A 219 -4.29 6.69 -13.06
C PRO A 219 -5.66 7.33 -13.21
N VAL A 220 -6.44 7.31 -12.12
CA VAL A 220 -7.79 7.86 -12.11
C VAL A 220 -7.71 9.37 -12.36
N GLY A 221 -8.23 9.82 -13.51
CA GLY A 221 -8.33 11.25 -13.85
C GLY A 221 -7.75 11.67 -15.21
N LEU A 222 -7.00 10.81 -15.92
CA LEU A 222 -6.56 11.13 -17.29
C LEU A 222 -7.64 10.74 -18.31
N PRO A 223 -8.05 11.64 -19.23
CA PRO A 223 -8.97 11.29 -20.29
C PRO A 223 -8.37 10.18 -21.17
N LYS A 224 -9.17 9.16 -21.48
CA LYS A 224 -8.80 7.95 -22.26
C LYS A 224 -8.13 8.23 -23.61
N VAL A 225 -8.18 9.48 -24.09
CA VAL A 225 -7.62 9.94 -25.35
C VAL A 225 -6.10 10.13 -25.26
N SER A 226 -5.56 10.50 -24.10
CA SER A 226 -4.12 10.76 -23.92
C SER A 226 -3.29 9.46 -23.91
N THR A 227 -3.90 8.33 -23.55
CA THR A 227 -3.23 7.03 -23.49
C THR A 227 -2.95 6.44 -24.88
N LEU A 228 -3.71 6.84 -25.91
CA LEU A 228 -3.46 6.43 -27.30
C LEU A 228 -2.28 7.18 -27.92
N ILE A 229 -2.06 8.44 -27.54
CA ILE A 229 -1.02 9.28 -28.15
C ILE A 229 0.38 8.87 -27.65
N LEU A 230 0.52 8.48 -26.38
CA LEU A 230 1.80 8.02 -25.81
C LEU A 230 2.26 6.63 -26.29
N VAL A 231 1.38 5.83 -26.89
CA VAL A 231 1.75 4.53 -27.49
C VAL A 231 2.18 4.69 -28.96
N SER A 232 2.04 5.90 -29.51
CA SER A 232 2.26 6.22 -30.93
C SER A 232 3.55 7.01 -31.22
N LEU A 233 4.35 7.35 -30.21
CA LEU A 233 5.64 8.06 -30.30
C LEU A 233 6.71 7.26 -29.57
#